data_AF-A0A7C6G0D9-F1
#
_entry.id   AF-A0A7C6G0D9-F1
#
_cell.length_a   1.000
_cell.length_b   1.000
_cell.length_c   1.000
_cell.angle_alpha   90.00
_cell.angle_beta   90.00
_cell.angle_gamma   90.00
#
_symmetry.space_group_name_H-M   'P 1'
#
loop_
_entity.id
_entity.type
_entity.pdbx_description
1 polymer ?
#
loop_
_entity_poly.entity_id
_entity_poly.type
_entity_poly.pdbx_seq_one_letter_code
_entity_poly.pdbx_strand_id
1 'polypeptide(L)'
;MKKFLFLSVVAVLLGSCTAQKVLSPTEIKLMTTKQYEADYETVFRSAMSLLQSEGFLVNETNKETGLINASKQVDNKNAALTMALLGAAKEASTATVAFFIDPINDENTEVKLTIYEGSVTSSMSNWGQKNTSTKNSMIQKAEVYTNWFNNLRAEIERRKALR
;
A
#
# COMPACT_ATOMS: atom_id res chain seq x y z
N MET A 1 42.85 34.76 -5.29
CA MET A 1 42.11 33.65 -4.64
C MET A 1 40.65 33.61 -5.12
N LYS A 2 40.39 33.29 -6.40
CA LYS A 2 39.03 33.30 -6.99
C LYS A 2 38.71 32.10 -7.90
N LYS A 3 39.64 31.14 -8.04
CA LYS A 3 39.48 29.98 -8.94
C LYS A 3 39.04 28.69 -8.25
N PHE A 4 39.05 28.64 -6.91
CA PHE A 4 38.65 27.45 -6.15
C PHE A 4 37.17 27.40 -5.77
N LEU A 5 36.42 28.50 -5.92
CA LEU A 5 35.00 28.54 -5.56
C LEU A 5 34.07 28.05 -6.68
N PHE A 6 34.57 27.95 -7.92
CA PHE A 6 33.77 27.54 -9.08
C PHE A 6 33.70 26.02 -9.30
N LEU A 7 34.59 25.25 -8.66
CA LEU A 7 34.68 23.80 -8.85
C LEU A 7 33.72 23.01 -7.94
N SER A 8 33.23 23.62 -6.86
CA SER A 8 32.34 22.95 -5.89
C SER A 8 30.87 22.91 -6.30
N VAL A 9 30.46 23.68 -7.32
CA VAL A 9 29.04 23.79 -7.74
C VAL A 9 28.68 22.75 -8.82
N VAL A 10 29.66 22.21 -9.55
CA VAL A 10 29.42 21.25 -10.65
C VAL A 10 29.28 19.80 -10.14
N ALA A 11 29.83 19.47 -8.97
CA ALA A 11 29.79 18.11 -8.43
C ALA A 11 28.44 17.67 -7.83
N VAL A 12 27.50 18.61 -7.63
CA VAL A 12 26.18 18.32 -7.01
C VAL A 12 25.12 17.92 -8.06
N LEU A 13 25.42 18.04 -9.36
CA LEU A 13 24.45 17.80 -10.43
C LEU A 13 24.41 16.35 -10.96
N LEU A 14 25.20 15.43 -10.41
CA LEU A 14 25.10 13.99 -10.71
C LEU A 14 24.07 13.31 -9.78
N GLY A 15 22.94 13.98 -9.54
CA GLY A 15 21.79 13.40 -8.88
C GLY A 15 21.30 12.21 -9.70
N SER A 16 21.55 11.01 -9.18
CA SER A 16 21.22 9.74 -9.80
C SER A 16 19.76 9.73 -10.27
N CYS A 17 19.56 9.70 -11.58
CA CYS A 17 18.29 9.26 -12.15
C CYS A 17 18.20 7.75 -11.89
N THR A 18 17.67 7.36 -10.73
CA THR A 18 17.39 5.96 -10.44
C THR A 18 16.26 5.53 -11.37
N ALA A 19 16.59 4.82 -12.44
CA ALA A 19 15.60 4.18 -13.30
C ALA A 19 14.74 3.27 -12.41
N GLN A 20 13.48 3.66 -12.23
CA GLN A 20 12.53 2.86 -11.45
C GLN A 20 12.26 1.58 -12.25
N LYS A 21 12.80 0.45 -11.77
CA LYS A 21 12.60 -0.86 -12.40
C LYS A 21 11.10 -1.13 -12.47
N VAL A 22 10.56 -1.18 -13.69
CA VAL A 22 9.19 -1.61 -13.94
C VAL A 22 9.18 -3.14 -13.89
N LEU A 23 8.40 -3.72 -12.98
CA LEU A 23 8.30 -5.17 -12.86
C LEU A 23 7.47 -5.74 -14.02
N SER A 24 7.88 -6.91 -14.50
CA SER A 24 7.08 -7.70 -15.44
C SER A 24 5.81 -8.22 -14.77
N PRO A 25 4.75 -8.54 -15.54
CA PRO A 25 3.53 -9.14 -14.99
C PRO A 25 3.79 -10.42 -14.18
N THR A 26 4.79 -11.22 -14.58
CA THR A 26 5.20 -12.44 -13.87
C THR A 26 5.84 -12.13 -12.52
N GLU A 27 6.75 -11.14 -12.47
CA GLU A 27 7.35 -10.67 -11.22
C GLU A 27 6.29 -10.11 -10.26
N ILE A 28 5.31 -9.36 -10.79
CA ILE A 28 4.18 -8.86 -9.99
C ILE A 28 3.39 -10.03 -9.43
N LYS A 29 3.01 -11.02 -10.26
CA LYS A 29 2.26 -12.20 -9.80
C LYS A 29 2.99 -12.91 -8.65
N LEU A 30 4.28 -13.21 -8.82
CA LEU A 30 5.10 -13.88 -7.81
C LEU A 30 5.21 -13.07 -6.51
N MET A 31 5.33 -11.75 -6.62
CA MET A 31 5.37 -10.85 -5.47
C MET A 31 4.03 -10.78 -4.73
N THR A 32 2.92 -10.86 -5.46
CA THR A 32 1.56 -10.68 -4.92
C THR A 32 0.89 -11.97 -4.46
N THR A 33 1.53 -13.13 -4.58
CA THR A 33 0.88 -14.43 -4.32
C THR A 33 1.69 -15.27 -3.34
N LYS A 34 1.03 -15.87 -2.36
CA LYS A 34 1.63 -16.82 -1.41
C LYS A 34 0.65 -17.90 -1.01
N GLN A 35 1.16 -19.12 -0.82
CA GLN A 35 0.38 -20.25 -0.33
C GLN A 35 0.66 -20.48 1.16
N TYR A 36 -0.38 -20.95 1.87
CA TYR A 36 -0.34 -21.31 3.28
C TYR A 36 -0.92 -22.71 3.48
N GLU A 37 -0.26 -23.50 4.32
CA GLU A 37 -0.73 -24.79 4.82
C GLU A 37 -1.80 -24.55 5.90
N ALA A 38 -2.96 -24.03 5.52
CA ALA A 38 -4.11 -23.86 6.39
C ALA A 38 -5.41 -23.91 5.58
N ASP A 39 -6.49 -24.34 6.25
CA ASP A 39 -7.84 -24.34 5.67
C ASP A 39 -8.30 -22.91 5.34
N TYR A 40 -9.18 -22.82 4.34
CA TYR A 40 -9.72 -21.56 3.83
C TYR A 40 -10.31 -20.66 4.92
N GLU A 41 -11.07 -21.24 5.85
CA GLU A 41 -11.73 -20.46 6.90
C GLU A 41 -10.71 -19.85 7.86
N THR A 42 -9.66 -20.57 8.21
CA THR A 42 -8.55 -20.05 9.01
C THR A 42 -7.87 -18.89 8.31
N VAL A 43 -7.49 -19.05 7.04
CA VAL A 43 -6.78 -18.00 6.28
C VAL A 43 -7.66 -16.76 6.12
N PHE A 44 -8.94 -16.94 5.76
CA PHE A 44 -9.89 -15.85 5.60
C PHE A 44 -10.07 -15.04 6.89
N ARG A 45 -10.33 -15.73 8.01
CA ARG A 45 -10.47 -15.05 9.32
C ARG A 45 -9.18 -14.40 9.78
N SER A 46 -8.03 -14.98 9.45
CA SER A 46 -6.71 -14.40 9.75
C SER A 46 -6.46 -13.11 8.98
N ALA A 47 -6.75 -13.09 7.67
CA ALA A 47 -6.63 -11.88 6.85
C ALA A 47 -7.54 -10.76 7.37
N MET A 48 -8.77 -11.10 7.75
CA MET A 48 -9.71 -10.15 8.36
C MET A 48 -9.17 -9.54 9.65
N SER A 49 -8.60 -10.38 10.53
CA SER A 49 -7.99 -9.98 11.79
C SER A 49 -6.78 -9.06 11.58
N LEU A 50 -5.91 -9.44 10.63
CA LEU A 50 -4.73 -8.67 10.27
C LEU A 50 -5.12 -7.25 9.82
N LEU A 51 -6.09 -7.15 8.89
CA LEU A 51 -6.60 -5.86 8.42
C LEU A 51 -7.10 -4.96 9.55
N GLN A 52 -7.87 -5.53 10.49
CA GLN A 52 -8.37 -4.79 11.65
C GLN A 52 -7.22 -4.33 12.56
N SER A 53 -6.22 -5.19 12.81
CA SER A 53 -5.06 -4.86 13.64
C SER A 53 -4.18 -3.76 13.02
N GLU A 54 -4.09 -3.72 11.68
CA GLU A 54 -3.39 -2.68 10.91
C GLU A 54 -4.21 -1.39 10.80
N GLY A 55 -5.43 -1.35 11.35
CA GLY A 55 -6.31 -0.19 11.35
C GLY A 55 -6.92 0.11 9.99
N PHE A 56 -7.09 -0.90 9.13
CA PHE A 56 -7.85 -0.77 7.89
C PHE A 56 -9.35 -0.88 8.17
N LEU A 57 -10.13 -0.04 7.50
CA LEU A 57 -11.57 -0.18 7.39
C LEU A 57 -11.88 -1.21 6.31
N VAL A 58 -12.66 -2.23 6.65
CA VAL A 58 -13.09 -3.26 5.71
C VAL A 58 -14.29 -2.71 4.95
N ASN A 59 -14.11 -2.52 3.63
CA ASN A 59 -15.13 -1.91 2.78
C ASN A 59 -16.09 -2.96 2.22
N GLU A 60 -15.55 -4.11 1.82
CA GLU A 60 -16.31 -5.18 1.19
C GLU A 60 -15.66 -6.52 1.51
N THR A 61 -16.49 -7.53 1.73
CA THR A 61 -16.04 -8.90 1.98
C THR A 61 -17.03 -9.88 1.38
N ASN A 62 -16.53 -10.92 0.73
CA ASN A 62 -17.33 -12.01 0.22
C ASN A 62 -16.61 -13.33 0.54
N LYS A 63 -17.19 -14.11 1.47
CA LYS A 63 -16.62 -15.39 1.92
C LYS A 63 -16.77 -16.49 0.86
N GLU A 64 -17.68 -16.38 -0.11
CA GLU A 64 -17.80 -17.40 -1.17
C GLU A 64 -16.69 -17.24 -2.21
N THR A 65 -16.33 -16.00 -2.55
CA THR A 65 -15.30 -15.71 -3.55
C THR A 65 -13.90 -15.50 -2.96
N GLY A 66 -13.78 -15.41 -1.63
CA GLY A 66 -12.51 -15.10 -0.96
C GLY A 66 -12.04 -13.66 -1.11
N LEU A 67 -12.91 -12.77 -1.57
CA LEU A 67 -12.59 -11.35 -1.75
C LEU A 67 -12.70 -10.60 -0.43
N ILE A 68 -11.66 -9.84 -0.09
CA ILE A 68 -11.69 -8.84 1.00
C ILE A 68 -11.06 -7.56 0.48
N ASN A 69 -11.83 -6.47 0.47
CA ASN A 69 -11.36 -5.13 0.15
C ASN A 69 -11.38 -4.25 1.40
N ALA A 70 -10.26 -3.58 1.66
CA ALA A 70 -10.12 -2.69 2.80
C ALA A 70 -9.33 -1.44 2.44
N SER A 71 -9.60 -0.32 3.12
CA SER A 71 -8.90 0.93 2.91
C SER A 71 -8.53 1.59 4.23
N LYS A 72 -7.49 2.43 4.18
CA LYS A 72 -7.03 3.25 5.29
C LYS A 72 -6.75 4.64 4.76
N GLN A 73 -7.23 5.65 5.48
CA GLN A 73 -6.92 7.04 5.19
C GLN A 73 -6.30 7.69 6.42
N VAL A 74 -5.22 8.42 6.20
CA VAL A 74 -4.55 9.20 7.24
C VAL A 74 -4.56 10.66 6.80
N ASP A 75 -5.36 11.45 7.51
CA ASP A 75 -5.51 12.88 7.24
C ASP A 75 -4.27 13.66 7.69
N ASN A 76 -3.88 14.64 6.88
CA ASN A 76 -2.82 15.56 7.18
C ASN A 76 -3.37 16.73 8.00
N LYS A 77 -3.07 16.72 9.30
CA LYS A 77 -3.50 17.78 10.25
C LYS A 77 -3.04 19.18 9.85
N ASN A 78 -1.97 19.31 9.06
CA ASN A 78 -1.42 20.59 8.62
C ASN A 78 -1.93 21.03 7.24
N ALA A 79 -2.84 20.27 6.62
CA ALA A 79 -3.31 20.55 5.26
C ALA A 79 -3.90 21.96 5.11
N ALA A 80 -4.70 22.41 6.09
CA ALA A 80 -5.32 23.74 6.07
C ALA A 80 -4.28 24.88 6.07
N LEU A 81 -3.28 24.80 6.96
CA LEU A 81 -2.19 25.78 7.02
C LEU A 81 -1.35 25.77 5.74
N THR A 82 -1.03 24.58 5.23
CA THR A 82 -0.26 24.42 3.98
C THR A 82 -1.02 25.00 2.79
N MET A 83 -2.34 24.77 2.73
CA MET A 83 -3.21 25.32 1.69
C MET A 83 -3.30 26.85 1.77
N ALA A 84 -3.39 27.42 2.97
CA ALA A 84 -3.42 28.87 3.17
C ALA A 84 -2.10 29.54 2.76
N LEU A 85 -0.96 28.88 3.01
CA LEU A 85 0.36 29.45 2.72
C LEU A 85 0.81 29.24 1.26
N LEU A 86 0.58 28.05 0.72
CA LEU A 86 1.14 27.63 -0.58
C LEU A 86 0.07 27.50 -1.68
N GLY A 87 -1.21 27.67 -1.35
CA GLY A 87 -2.31 27.49 -2.30
C GLY A 87 -2.57 26.04 -2.71
N ALA A 88 -1.79 25.08 -2.18
CA ALA A 88 -1.95 23.65 -2.43
C ALA A 88 -1.51 22.83 -1.21
N ALA A 89 -2.20 21.72 -0.96
CA ALA A 89 -1.88 20.82 0.16
C ALA A 89 -2.25 19.37 -0.16
N LYS A 90 -1.40 18.45 0.30
CA LYS A 90 -1.78 17.04 0.44
C LYS A 90 -2.69 16.91 1.67
N GLU A 91 -3.95 16.58 1.44
CA GLU A 91 -4.99 16.49 2.47
C GLU A 91 -4.95 15.16 3.21
N ALA A 92 -4.69 14.07 2.50
CA ALA A 92 -4.62 12.74 3.10
C ALA A 92 -3.69 11.81 2.33
N SER A 93 -3.17 10.80 3.02
CA SER A 93 -2.59 9.62 2.41
C SER A 93 -3.59 8.47 2.48
N THR A 94 -3.78 7.76 1.39
CA THR A 94 -4.71 6.63 1.30
C THR A 94 -3.93 5.35 1.04
N ALA A 95 -4.44 4.23 1.55
CA ALA A 95 -3.98 2.90 1.20
C ALA A 95 -5.21 2.01 0.99
N THR A 96 -5.20 1.20 -0.06
CA THR A 96 -6.22 0.19 -0.33
C THR A 96 -5.55 -1.16 -0.45
N VAL A 97 -6.08 -2.14 0.27
CA VAL A 97 -5.60 -3.52 0.29
C VAL A 97 -6.73 -4.42 -0.18
N ALA A 98 -6.43 -5.31 -1.11
CA ALA A 98 -7.34 -6.33 -1.57
C ALA A 98 -6.71 -7.71 -1.42
N PHE A 99 -7.40 -8.59 -0.71
CA PHE A 99 -7.10 -10.03 -0.65
C PHE A 99 -8.05 -10.78 -1.56
N PHE A 100 -7.50 -11.79 -2.24
CA PHE A 100 -8.25 -12.84 -2.90
C PHE A 100 -7.70 -14.17 -2.37
N ILE A 101 -8.56 -14.94 -1.70
CA ILE A 101 -8.20 -16.14 -0.94
C ILE A 101 -8.86 -17.32 -1.62
N ASP A 102 -8.06 -18.29 -2.08
CA ASP A 102 -8.51 -19.38 -2.93
C ASP A 102 -8.07 -20.74 -2.33
N PRO A 103 -9.00 -21.64 -1.95
CA PRO A 103 -8.65 -22.97 -1.48
C PRO A 103 -8.05 -23.79 -2.64
N ILE A 104 -6.82 -24.28 -2.45
CA ILE A 104 -6.23 -25.27 -3.37
C ILE A 104 -6.77 -26.67 -3.03
N ASN A 105 -6.86 -26.97 -1.73
CA ASN A 105 -7.46 -28.17 -1.16
C ASN A 105 -7.86 -27.89 0.30
N ASP A 106 -8.33 -28.91 1.02
CA ASP A 106 -8.85 -28.77 2.39
C ASP A 106 -7.82 -28.23 3.40
N GLU A 107 -6.52 -28.41 3.12
CA GLU A 107 -5.42 -28.04 4.01
C GLU A 107 -4.55 -26.89 3.47
N ASN A 108 -4.74 -26.48 2.22
CA ASN A 108 -3.88 -25.50 1.55
C ASN A 108 -4.69 -24.40 0.88
N THR A 109 -4.31 -23.17 1.16
CA THR A 109 -4.99 -21.98 0.64
C THR A 109 -3.98 -21.03 0.00
N GLU A 110 -4.26 -20.60 -1.22
CA GLU A 110 -3.53 -19.54 -1.89
C GLU A 110 -4.11 -18.17 -1.53
N VAL A 111 -3.23 -17.19 -1.33
CA VAL A 111 -3.61 -15.81 -1.09
C VAL A 111 -2.92 -14.93 -2.11
N LYS A 112 -3.72 -14.18 -2.84
CA LYS A 112 -3.27 -13.06 -3.65
C LYS A 112 -3.57 -11.75 -2.92
N LEU A 113 -2.55 -10.91 -2.80
CA LEU A 113 -2.60 -9.62 -2.13
C LEU A 113 -2.25 -8.54 -3.13
N THR A 114 -3.06 -7.48 -3.21
CA THR A 114 -2.72 -6.27 -3.95
C THR A 114 -2.85 -5.05 -3.06
N ILE A 115 -1.88 -4.16 -3.15
CA ILE A 115 -1.82 -2.95 -2.31
C ILE A 115 -1.66 -1.74 -3.21
N TYR A 116 -2.55 -0.78 -3.04
CA TYR A 116 -2.49 0.53 -3.68
C TYR A 116 -2.20 1.58 -2.62
N GLU A 117 -1.24 2.46 -2.89
CA GLU A 117 -1.03 3.67 -2.13
C GLU A 117 -1.51 4.88 -2.92
N GLY A 118 -1.99 5.88 -2.21
CA GLY A 118 -2.49 7.07 -2.83
C GLY A 118 -2.44 8.31 -1.95
N SER A 119 -2.91 9.40 -2.54
CA SER A 119 -3.02 10.67 -1.86
C SER A 119 -4.16 11.49 -2.41
N VAL A 120 -4.80 12.23 -1.51
CA VAL A 120 -5.76 13.28 -1.85
C VAL A 120 -5.01 14.60 -1.75
N THR A 121 -4.92 15.32 -2.85
CA THR A 121 -4.26 16.63 -2.92
C THR A 121 -5.25 17.66 -3.44
N SER A 122 -5.27 18.82 -2.80
CA SER A 122 -6.11 19.93 -3.22
C SER A 122 -5.29 21.18 -3.49
N SER A 123 -5.72 21.96 -4.49
CA SER A 123 -5.11 23.22 -4.87
C SER A 123 -6.19 24.26 -5.18
N MET A 124 -5.92 25.52 -4.86
CA MET A 124 -6.78 26.63 -5.21
C MET A 124 -6.55 27.03 -6.67
N SER A 125 -7.63 27.12 -7.46
CA SER A 125 -7.59 27.67 -8.80
C SER A 125 -7.53 29.20 -8.77
N ASN A 126 -7.13 29.80 -9.90
CA ASN A 126 -7.07 31.27 -10.05
C ASN A 126 -8.44 31.97 -9.86
N TRP A 127 -9.54 31.21 -9.80
CA TRP A 127 -10.90 31.70 -9.62
C TRP A 127 -11.45 31.42 -8.21
N GLY A 128 -10.59 31.01 -7.28
CA GLY A 128 -10.97 30.70 -5.89
C GLY A 128 -11.69 29.36 -5.71
N GLN A 129 -11.68 28.49 -6.73
CA GLN A 129 -12.26 27.15 -6.62
C GLN A 129 -11.22 26.13 -6.16
N LYS A 130 -11.58 25.31 -5.17
CA LYS A 130 -10.75 24.20 -4.70
C LYS A 130 -10.85 23.04 -5.69
N ASN A 131 -9.73 22.70 -6.32
CA ASN A 131 -9.59 21.51 -7.15
C ASN A 131 -9.00 20.39 -6.31
N THR A 132 -9.66 19.23 -6.27
CA THR A 132 -9.17 18.03 -5.57
C THR A 132 -8.80 16.96 -6.58
N SER A 133 -7.62 16.36 -6.43
CA SER A 133 -7.13 15.26 -7.23
C SER A 133 -6.73 14.10 -6.33
N THR A 134 -7.15 12.90 -6.72
CA THR A 134 -6.76 11.65 -6.08
C THR A 134 -5.84 10.89 -7.02
N LYS A 135 -4.66 10.51 -6.52
CA LYS A 135 -3.74 9.63 -7.24
C LYS A 135 -3.59 8.33 -6.46
N ASN A 136 -3.74 7.21 -7.16
CA ASN A 136 -3.48 5.88 -6.62
C ASN A 136 -2.52 5.13 -7.54
N SER A 137 -1.58 4.39 -6.97
CA SER A 137 -0.67 3.50 -7.69
C SER A 137 -0.45 2.22 -6.92
N MET A 138 -0.34 1.11 -7.65
CA MET A 138 0.00 -0.18 -7.04
C MET A 138 1.42 -0.12 -6.47
N ILE A 139 1.58 -0.57 -5.23
CA ILE A 139 2.89 -0.74 -4.61
C ILE A 139 3.60 -1.89 -5.31
N GLN A 140 4.80 -1.62 -5.84
CA GLN A 140 5.66 -2.60 -6.52
C GLN A 140 6.97 -2.87 -5.75
N LYS A 141 6.88 -2.88 -4.42
CA LYS A 141 8.01 -3.12 -3.51
C LYS A 141 7.86 -4.49 -2.84
N ALA A 142 8.71 -5.44 -3.17
CA ALA A 142 8.62 -6.83 -2.69
C ALA A 142 8.68 -6.97 -1.15
N GLU A 143 9.41 -6.09 -0.48
CA GLU A 143 9.51 -6.05 0.98
C GLU A 143 8.14 -5.84 1.66
N VAL A 144 7.30 -4.96 1.09
CA VAL A 144 5.97 -4.68 1.62
C VAL A 144 5.13 -5.96 1.61
N TYR A 145 5.07 -6.66 0.47
CA TYR A 145 4.31 -7.91 0.36
C TYR A 145 4.88 -9.01 1.26
N THR A 146 6.19 -9.11 1.36
CA THR A 146 6.86 -10.07 2.25
C THR A 146 6.43 -9.87 3.70
N ASN A 147 6.42 -8.62 4.17
CA ASN A 147 5.98 -8.28 5.53
C ASN A 147 4.51 -8.62 5.75
N TRP A 148 3.63 -8.25 4.82
CA TRP A 148 2.20 -8.59 4.90
C TRP A 148 1.97 -10.11 4.97
N PHE A 149 2.66 -10.88 4.13
CA PHE A 149 2.54 -12.34 4.14
C PHE A 149 3.11 -12.99 5.40
N ASN A 150 4.18 -12.43 5.95
CA ASN A 150 4.72 -12.92 7.22
C ASN A 150 3.79 -12.61 8.40
N ASN A 151 3.19 -11.42 8.43
CA ASN A 151 2.19 -11.06 9.44
C ASN A 151 0.94 -11.93 9.32
N LEU A 152 0.48 -12.21 8.09
CA LEU A 152 -0.64 -13.12 7.86
C LEU A 152 -0.30 -14.54 8.33
N ARG A 153 0.92 -15.04 8.07
CA ARG A 153 1.38 -16.34 8.60
C ARG A 153 1.29 -16.37 10.12
N ALA A 154 1.80 -15.35 10.80
CA ALA A 154 1.77 -15.28 12.25
C ALA A 154 0.33 -15.34 12.80
N GLU A 155 -0.61 -14.65 12.16
CA GLU A 155 -2.01 -14.66 12.55
C GLU A 155 -2.70 -16.01 12.28
N ILE A 156 -2.34 -16.70 11.18
CA ILE A 156 -2.78 -18.07 10.88
C ILE A 156 -2.30 -19.04 11.96
N GLU A 157 -1.01 -19.03 12.28
CA GLU A 157 -0.43 -19.92 13.29
C GLU A 157 -1.00 -19.65 14.68
N ARG A 158 -1.21 -18.37 15.04
CA ARG A 158 -1.90 -17.99 16.27
C ARG A 158 -3.29 -18.60 16.35
N ARG A 159 -4.05 -18.60 15.25
CA ARG A 159 -5.43 -19.15 15.21
C ARG A 159 -5.45 -20.67 15.22
N LYS A 160 -4.49 -21.33 14.59
CA LYS A 160 -4.31 -22.79 14.69
C LYS A 160 -4.09 -23.21 16.13
N ALA A 161 -3.26 -22.47 16.88
CA ALA A 161 -2.96 -22.75 18.28
C ALA A 161 -4.14 -22.52 19.26
N LEU A 162 -5.22 -21.88 18.82
CA LEU A 162 -6.44 -21.65 19.63
C LEU A 162 -7.52 -22.72 19.42
N ARG A 163 -7.28 -23.66 18.50
CA ARG A 163 -8.15 -24.81 18.25
C ARG A 163 -7.59 -26.04 18.96
#